data_AF-A0A2W0B6I9-F1
#
_entry.id   AF-A0A2W0B6I9-F1
#
_cell.length_a   1.000
_cell.length_b   1.000
_cell.length_c   1.000
_cell.angle_alpha   90.00
_cell.angle_beta   90.00
_cell.angle_gamma   90.00
#
_symmetry.space_group_name_H-M   'P 1'
#
loop_
_entity.id
_entity.type
_entity.pdbx_description
1 polymer ?
#
loop_
_entity_poly.entity_id
_entity_poly.type
_entity_poly.pdbx_seq_one_letter_code
_entity_poly.pdbx_strand_id
1 'polypeptide(L)' 'MDIERIIDDIQQLEEMLEAPDIRPFNAHDISAANRRHDEALASSPWFRLWQHYGVCCRPETPVIRLPE' A
#
# COMPACT_ATOMS: atom_id res chain seq x y z
N MET A 1 22.45 29.47 19.86
CA MET A 1 21.47 28.56 19.24
C MET A 1 20.24 29.39 18.96
N ASP A 2 19.81 29.45 17.70
CA ASP A 2 18.68 30.27 17.29
C ASP A 2 17.39 29.45 17.42
N ILE A 3 16.61 29.75 18.46
CA ILE A 3 15.42 28.98 18.83
C ILE A 3 14.30 29.18 17.81
N GLU A 4 14.11 30.41 17.32
CA GLU A 4 13.07 30.72 16.33
C GLU A 4 13.32 29.98 15.02
N ARG A 5 14.58 29.92 14.58
CA ARG A 5 14.96 29.11 13.41
C ARG A 5 14.65 27.62 13.61
N ILE A 6 14.89 27.07 14.81
CA ILE A 6 14.60 25.66 15.09
C ILE A 6 13.08 25.39 15.06
N ILE A 7 12.27 26.33 15.57
CA ILE A 7 10.80 26.21 15.54
C ILE A 7 10.31 26.21 14.09
N ASP A 8 10.82 27.13 13.26
CA ASP A 8 10.47 27.20 11.84
C ASP A 8 10.88 25.92 11.07
N ASP A 9 12.10 25.42 11.33
CA ASP A 9 12.57 24.17 10.73
C ASP A 9 11.68 22.97 11.11
N ILE A 10 11.22 22.90 12.36
CA ILE A 10 10.29 21.84 12.82
C ILE A 10 8.94 21.98 12.11
N GLN A 11 8.37 23.19 12.07
CA GLN A 11 7.10 23.43 11.38
C GLN A 11 7.15 23.04 9.91
N GLN A 12 8.22 23.39 9.20
CA GLN A 12 8.39 22.99 7.80
C GLN A 12 8.45 21.47 7.64
N LEU A 13 9.11 20.75 8.56
CA LEU A 13 9.17 19.29 8.53
C LEU A 13 7.80 18.65 8.82
N GLU A 14 7.02 19.22 9.74
CA GLU A 14 5.65 18.77 10.03
C GLU A 14 4.75 18.96 8.81
N GLU A 15 4.78 20.14 8.17
CA GLU A 15 4.03 20.42 6.95
C GLU A 15 4.41 19.47 5.80
N MET A 16 5.71 19.19 5.63
CA MET A 16 6.19 18.23 4.65
C MET A 16 5.72 16.79 4.93
N LEU A 17 5.60 16.41 6.20
CA LEU A 17 5.15 15.07 6.60
C LEU A 17 3.64 14.89 6.38
N GLU A 18 2.86 15.93 6.62
CA GLU A 18 1.40 15.92 6.42
C GLU A 18 0.99 16.05 4.95
N ALA A 19 1.89 16.57 4.11
CA ALA A 19 1.65 16.68 2.69
C ALA A 19 1.41 15.30 2.05
N PRO A 20 0.43 15.16 1.13
CA PRO A 20 0.21 13.93 0.41
C PRO A 20 1.47 13.49 -0.37
N ASP A 21 1.88 12.22 -0.21
CA ASP A 21 2.93 11.66 -1.06
C ASP A 21 2.38 11.43 -2.48
N ILE A 22 2.73 12.33 -3.39
CA ILE A 22 2.28 12.32 -4.79
C ILE A 22 3.23 11.55 -5.72
N ARG A 23 4.29 10.93 -5.18
CA ARG A 23 5.22 10.16 -6.01
C ARG A 23 4.51 8.92 -6.58
N PRO A 24 4.88 8.45 -7.78
CA PRO A 24 4.42 7.16 -8.28
C PRO A 24 4.82 6.04 -7.33
N PHE A 25 3.92 5.09 -7.11
CA PHE A 25 4.23 3.93 -6.27
C PHE A 25 5.37 3.11 -6.85
N ASN A 26 6.33 2.81 -5.99
CA ASN A 26 7.35 1.82 -6.25
C ASN A 26 6.86 0.41 -5.83
N ALA A 27 7.66 -0.62 -6.12
CA ALA A 27 7.29 -2.00 -5.82
C ALA A 27 7.05 -2.27 -4.31
N HIS A 28 7.78 -1.57 -3.43
CA HIS A 28 7.59 -1.67 -1.99
C HIS A 28 6.28 -1.04 -1.54
N ASP A 29 5.93 0.13 -2.08
CA ASP A 29 4.66 0.82 -1.77
C ASP A 29 3.47 -0.06 -2.16
N ILE A 30 3.52 -0.66 -3.36
CA ILE A 30 2.51 -1.60 -3.86
C ILE A 30 2.40 -2.82 -2.94
N SER A 31 3.55 -3.39 -2.53
CA SER A 31 3.57 -4.53 -1.61
C SER A 31 2.95 -4.17 -0.26
N ALA A 32 3.26 -3.00 0.30
CA ALA A 32 2.70 -2.55 1.56
C ALA A 32 1.18 -2.29 1.46
N ALA A 33 0.73 -1.66 0.38
CA ALA A 33 -0.69 -1.43 0.10
C ALA A 33 -1.46 -2.75 -0.02
N ASN A 34 -0.91 -3.73 -0.73
CA ASN A 34 -1.49 -5.06 -0.85
C ASN A 34 -1.60 -5.78 0.50
N ARG A 35 -0.55 -5.74 1.33
CA ARG A 35 -0.63 -6.33 2.69
C ARG A 35 -1.76 -5.72 3.52
N ARG A 36 -1.86 -4.38 3.52
CA ARG A 36 -2.91 -3.67 4.26
C ARG A 36 -4.31 -4.01 3.75
N HIS A 37 -4.46 -4.13 2.44
CA HIS A 37 -5.72 -4.58 1.81
C HIS A 37 -6.08 -6.00 2.25
N ASP A 38 -5.11 -6.92 2.21
CA ASP A 38 -5.32 -8.32 2.57
C ASP A 38 -5.70 -8.47 4.05
N GLU A 39 -5.06 -7.73 4.94
CA GLU A 39 -5.41 -7.65 6.36
C GLU A 39 -6.84 -7.14 6.57
N ALA A 40 -7.21 -6.06 5.89
CA ALA A 40 -8.55 -5.46 6.00
C ALA A 40 -9.66 -6.41 5.52
N LEU A 41 -9.38 -7.25 4.52
CA LEU A 41 -10.35 -8.19 3.96
C LEU A 41 -10.21 -9.63 4.49
N ALA A 42 -9.32 -9.89 5.43
CA ALA A 42 -9.07 -11.24 5.95
C ALA A 42 -10.31 -11.96 6.51
N SER A 43 -11.32 -11.21 6.95
CA SER A 43 -12.61 -11.74 7.44
C SER A 43 -13.67 -11.90 6.35
N SER A 44 -13.47 -11.33 5.16
CA SER A 44 -14.44 -11.38 4.06
C SER A 44 -14.52 -12.79 3.46
N PRO A 45 -15.72 -13.41 3.42
CA PRO A 45 -15.90 -14.72 2.81
C PRO A 45 -15.52 -14.75 1.33
N TRP A 46 -15.81 -13.65 0.61
CA TRP A 46 -15.46 -13.51 -0.80
C TRP A 46 -13.96 -13.41 -1.02
N PHE A 47 -13.27 -12.67 -0.15
CA PHE A 47 -11.82 -12.53 -0.25
C PHE A 47 -11.11 -13.85 0.00
N ARG A 48 -11.54 -14.61 1.02
CA ARG A 48 -11.02 -15.96 1.29
C ARG A 48 -11.26 -16.91 0.12
N LEU A 49 -12.45 -16.86 -0.50
CA LEU A 49 -12.77 -17.65 -1.68
C LEU A 49 -11.82 -17.31 -2.84
N TRP A 50 -11.61 -16.03 -3.12
CA TRP A 50 -10.69 -15.59 -4.17
C TRP A 50 -9.24 -15.99 -3.88
N GLN A 51 -8.77 -15.89 -2.64
CA GLN A 51 -7.45 -16.39 -2.25
C GLN A 51 -7.33 -17.90 -2.49
N HIS A 52 -8.36 -18.68 -2.18
CA HIS A 52 -8.36 -20.13 -2.40
C HIS A 52 -8.19 -20.50 -3.88
N TYR A 53 -8.82 -19.75 -4.79
CA TYR A 53 -8.66 -19.92 -6.24
C TYR A 53 -7.46 -19.15 -6.81
N GLY A 54 -6.68 -18.48 -5.97
CA GLY A 54 -5.58 -17.60 -6.36
C GLY A 54 -6.03 -16.42 -7.24
N VAL A 55 -7.27 -15.98 -7.22
CA VAL A 55 -7.67 -14.80 -8.01
C VAL A 55 -7.04 -13.53 -7.44
N CYS A 56 -6.82 -13.48 -6.13
CA CYS A 56 -6.15 -12.38 -5.45
C CYS A 56 -4.72 -12.76 -5.02
N CYS A 57 -3.85 -11.75 -4.89
CA CYS A 57 -2.51 -11.85 -4.29
C CYS A 57 -1.51 -12.78 -5.00
N ARG A 58 -1.70 -13.13 -6.29
CA ARG A 58 -0.67 -13.91 -7.02
C ARG A 58 0.57 -13.06 -7.25
N PRO A 59 1.78 -13.60 -7.04
CA PRO A 59 3.01 -12.97 -7.48
C PRO A 59 3.11 -12.93 -9.02
N GLU A 60 2.39 -13.82 -9.71
CA GLU A 60 2.46 -14.02 -11.14
C GLU A 60 1.08 -13.83 -11.81
N THR A 61 1.09 -13.34 -13.04
CA THR A 61 -0.13 -13.16 -13.84
C THR A 61 -0.87 -14.49 -13.98
N PRO A 62 -2.18 -14.57 -13.71
CA PRO A 62 -2.93 -15.81 -13.87
C PRO A 62 -2.92 -16.27 -15.33
N VAL A 63 -2.43 -17.48 -15.58
CA VAL A 63 -2.52 -18.13 -16.89
C VAL A 63 -3.93 -18.72 -17.03
N ILE A 64 -4.74 -18.12 -17.89
CA ILE A 64 -6.06 -18.62 -18.23
C ILE A 64 -5.89 -19.84 -19.16
N ARG A 65 -6.24 -21.03 -18.68
CA ARG A 65 -6.39 -22.22 -19.53
C ARG A 65 -7.87 -22.43 -19.83
N LEU A 66 -8.26 -22.19 -21.08
CA LEU A 66 -9.61 -22.50 -21.55
C LEU A 66 -9.72 -24.02 -21.79
N PRO A 67 -10.87 -24.65 -21.50
CA PRO A 67 -11.13 -26.03 -21.94
C PRO A 67 -11.15 -26.08 -23.48
N GLU A 68 -10.65 -27.17 -24.05
CA GLU A 68 -10.82 -27.51 -25.48
C GLU A 68 -12.30 -27.69 -25.84
#